data_AF-A0A317RB83-F1
#
_entry.id   AF-A0A317RB83-F1
#
_cell.length_a   1.000
_cell.length_b   1.000
_cell.length_c   1.000
_cell.angle_alpha   90.00
_cell.angle_beta   90.00
_cell.angle_gamma   90.00
#
_symmetry.space_group_name_H-M   'P 1'
#
loop_
_entity.id
_entity.type
_entity.pdbx_description
1 polymer ?
#
loop_
_entity_poly.entity_id
_entity_poly.type
_entity_poly.pdbx_seq_one_letter_code
_entity_poly.pdbx_strand_id
1 'polypeptide(L)'
;MLRFFLLFLAVQLSLFGLNMLNWVQQHAVLPWTALLARICAALVTWFDSTASASGKVLWNTATGFGVSIEAGCNGIEACIVLFAAIIAFPATWRHRLIGFAAGFAAVQALNVVRVISLFYLGQWSTSAFDFAHEFLWQALIMLDVLVVWLLWVRAGARSEARPEGPPDGPPAPPARPVAPRTPSGQGLVSTSADLSLR
;
A
#
# COMPACT_ATOMS: atom_id res chain seq x y z
N MET A 1 20.59 -10.50 5.82
CA MET A 1 20.68 -10.04 4.42
C MET A 1 20.67 -11.19 3.41
N LEU A 2 21.54 -12.20 3.52
CA LEU A 2 21.59 -13.33 2.58
C LEU A 2 20.24 -14.09 2.46
N ARG A 3 19.59 -14.41 3.59
CA ARG A 3 18.27 -15.08 3.59
C ARG A 3 17.21 -14.30 2.81
N PHE A 4 17.13 -12.99 3.01
CA PHE A 4 16.21 -12.10 2.28
C PHE A 4 16.50 -12.18 0.78
N PHE A 5 17.77 -12.01 0.40
CA PHE A 5 18.18 -12.00 -1.00
C PHE A 5 17.87 -13.34 -1.70
N LEU A 6 18.17 -14.48 -1.06
CA LEU A 6 17.88 -15.81 -1.60
C LEU A 6 16.37 -16.06 -1.72
N LEU A 7 15.58 -15.67 -0.72
CA LEU A 7 14.12 -15.79 -0.79
C LEU A 7 13.53 -14.90 -1.89
N PHE A 8 14.00 -13.66 -1.99
CA PHE A 8 13.60 -12.74 -3.05
C PHE A 8 13.87 -13.35 -4.42
N LEU A 9 15.11 -13.80 -4.68
CA LEU A 9 15.46 -14.43 -5.95
C LEU A 9 14.65 -15.69 -6.23
N ALA A 10 14.46 -16.56 -5.23
CA ALA A 10 13.70 -17.80 -5.41
C ALA A 10 12.23 -17.53 -5.77
N VAL A 11 11.57 -16.62 -5.04
CA VAL A 11 10.19 -16.22 -5.31
C VAL A 11 10.07 -15.52 -6.66
N GLN A 12 10.99 -14.61 -6.96
CA GLN A 12 11.04 -13.89 -8.22
C GLN A 12 11.14 -14.84 -9.42
N LEU A 13 12.14 -15.73 -9.42
CA LEU A 13 12.34 -16.71 -10.49
C LEU A 13 11.15 -17.65 -10.62
N SER A 14 10.55 -18.06 -9.50
CA SER A 14 9.37 -18.92 -9.50
C SER A 14 8.17 -18.21 -10.12
N LEU A 15 7.87 -16.96 -9.73
CA LEU A 15 6.74 -16.20 -10.25
C LEU A 15 6.92 -15.83 -11.73
N PHE A 16 8.13 -15.46 -12.16
CA PHE A 16 8.43 -15.26 -13.58
C PHE A 16 8.33 -16.56 -14.37
N GLY A 17 8.84 -17.66 -13.84
CA GLY A 17 8.70 -18.99 -14.44
C GLY A 17 7.23 -19.37 -14.61
N LEU A 18 6.42 -19.19 -13.56
CA LEU A 18 4.97 -19.39 -13.59
C LEU A 18 4.28 -18.49 -14.63
N ASN A 19 4.66 -17.22 -14.71
CA ASN A 19 4.12 -16.28 -15.69
C ASN A 19 4.40 -16.74 -17.13
N MET A 20 5.52 -17.40 -17.40
CA MET A 20 5.86 -17.90 -18.73
C MET A 20 5.07 -19.14 -19.17
N LEU A 21 4.34 -19.81 -18.27
CA LEU A 21 3.51 -20.96 -18.66
C LEU A 21 2.37 -20.50 -19.58
N ASN A 22 2.21 -21.20 -20.70
CA ASN A 22 1.15 -20.92 -21.67
C ASN A 22 -0.26 -20.92 -21.04
N TRP A 23 -0.51 -21.84 -20.10
CA TRP A 23 -1.76 -21.88 -19.35
C TRP A 23 -2.04 -20.58 -18.59
N VAL A 24 -1.02 -20.06 -17.88
CA VAL A 24 -1.11 -18.81 -17.12
C VAL A 24 -1.28 -17.62 -18.06
N GLN A 25 -0.58 -17.62 -19.19
CA GLN A 25 -0.73 -16.62 -20.23
C GLN A 25 -2.19 -16.56 -20.72
N GLN A 26 -2.78 -17.70 -21.09
CA GLN A 26 -4.12 -17.77 -21.66
C GLN A 26 -5.24 -17.48 -20.66
N HIS A 27 -5.11 -17.95 -19.41
CA HIS A 27 -6.22 -17.91 -18.44
C HIS A 27 -6.12 -16.79 -17.40
N ALA A 28 -4.95 -16.20 -17.22
CA ALA A 28 -4.75 -15.09 -16.27
C ALA A 28 -4.26 -13.82 -16.97
N VAL A 29 -3.16 -13.90 -17.71
CA VAL A 29 -2.48 -12.72 -18.27
C VAL A 29 -3.30 -12.07 -19.39
N LEU A 30 -3.76 -12.84 -20.38
CA LEU A 30 -4.53 -12.31 -21.49
C LEU A 30 -5.90 -11.76 -21.06
N PRO A 31 -6.69 -12.44 -20.18
CA PRO A 31 -7.91 -11.86 -19.63
C PRO A 31 -7.66 -10.59 -18.82
N TRP A 32 -6.59 -10.56 -18.02
CA TRP A 32 -6.19 -9.35 -17.29
C TRP A 32 -5.84 -8.20 -18.24
N THR A 33 -5.07 -8.50 -19.28
CA THR A 33 -4.64 -7.51 -20.28
C THR A 33 -5.83 -6.98 -21.07
N ALA A 34 -6.81 -7.84 -21.38
CA ALA A 34 -8.05 -7.41 -22.03
C ALA A 34 -8.93 -6.55 -21.10
N LEU A 35 -8.97 -6.87 -19.81
CA LEU A 35 -9.64 -6.02 -18.81
C LEU A 35 -8.96 -4.66 -18.71
N LEU A 36 -7.64 -4.61 -18.67
CA LEU A 36 -6.86 -3.38 -18.68
C LEU A 36 -7.17 -2.52 -19.92
N ALA A 37 -7.21 -3.12 -21.11
CA ALA A 37 -7.58 -2.41 -22.34
C ALA A 37 -8.99 -1.80 -22.24
N ARG A 38 -9.96 -2.54 -21.69
CA ARG A 38 -11.33 -2.05 -21.46
C ARG A 38 -11.38 -0.91 -20.46
N ILE A 39 -10.61 -0.99 -19.37
CA ILE A 39 -10.50 0.10 -18.38
C ILE A 39 -9.92 1.36 -19.05
N CYS A 40 -8.84 1.21 -19.84
CA CYS A 40 -8.24 2.32 -20.57
C CYS A 40 -9.25 2.95 -21.55
N ALA A 41 -9.96 2.15 -22.35
CA ALA A 41 -11.00 2.65 -23.24
C ALA A 41 -12.13 3.36 -22.48
N ALA A 42 -12.58 2.81 -21.35
CA ALA A 42 -13.63 3.43 -20.54
C ALA A 42 -13.20 4.79 -19.95
N LEU A 43 -11.92 4.93 -19.57
CA LEU A 43 -11.37 6.20 -19.07
C LEU A 43 -11.18 7.21 -20.21
N VAL A 44 -10.69 6.76 -21.37
CA VAL A 44 -10.46 7.64 -22.52
C VAL A 44 -11.78 8.15 -23.11
N THR A 45 -12.82 7.31 -23.16
CA THR A 45 -14.14 7.69 -23.71
C THR A 45 -14.85 8.81 -22.96
N TRP A 46 -14.38 9.19 -21.77
CA TRP A 46 -14.85 10.41 -21.10
C TRP A 46 -14.51 11.70 -21.85
N PHE A 47 -13.47 11.70 -22.69
CA PHE A 47 -13.04 12.88 -23.44
C PHE A 47 -12.70 12.60 -24.92
N ASP A 48 -12.54 11.34 -25.31
CA ASP A 48 -12.36 10.90 -26.70
C ASP A 48 -13.26 9.70 -27.00
N SER A 49 -14.41 9.96 -27.62
CA SER A 49 -15.41 8.94 -27.97
C SER A 49 -14.95 7.97 -29.05
N THR A 50 -13.79 8.21 -29.69
CA THR A 50 -13.27 7.34 -30.75
C THR A 50 -12.53 6.13 -30.20
N ALA A 51 -12.16 6.14 -28.91
CA ALA A 51 -11.47 5.04 -28.26
C ALA A 51 -12.37 3.82 -28.03
N SER A 52 -11.87 2.63 -28.37
CA SER A 52 -12.57 1.36 -28.18
C SER A 52 -11.59 0.24 -27.84
N ALA A 53 -12.01 -0.79 -27.12
CA ALA A 53 -11.16 -1.95 -26.79
C ALA A 53 -11.69 -3.23 -27.44
N SER A 54 -10.79 -3.99 -28.08
CA SER A 54 -11.09 -5.33 -28.61
C SER A 54 -9.99 -6.30 -28.18
N GLY A 55 -10.35 -7.24 -27.30
CA GLY A 55 -9.36 -8.11 -26.63
C GLY A 55 -8.34 -7.27 -25.87
N LYS A 56 -7.05 -7.50 -26.15
CA LYS A 56 -5.91 -6.75 -25.58
C LYS A 56 -5.52 -5.49 -26.37
N VAL A 57 -6.27 -5.14 -27.41
CA VAL A 57 -5.95 -4.03 -28.31
C VAL A 57 -6.85 -2.84 -28.01
N LEU A 58 -6.25 -1.66 -27.86
CA LEU A 58 -6.92 -0.37 -27.74
C LEU A 58 -6.91 0.32 -29.12
N TRP A 59 -8.10 0.62 -29.64
CA TRP A 59 -8.35 1.14 -30.98
C TRP A 59 -8.81 2.58 -30.95
N ASN A 60 -8.39 3.35 -31.95
CA ASN A 60 -9.07 4.56 -32.38
C ASN A 60 -9.95 4.23 -33.60
N THR A 61 -11.27 4.36 -33.45
CA THR A 61 -12.24 4.04 -34.50
C THR A 61 -12.31 5.06 -35.63
N ALA A 62 -11.82 6.29 -35.42
CA ALA A 62 -11.78 7.33 -36.43
C ALA A 62 -10.54 7.23 -37.34
N THR A 63 -9.39 6.87 -36.79
CA THR A 63 -8.12 6.76 -37.55
C THR A 63 -7.79 5.33 -37.98
N GLY A 64 -8.42 4.32 -37.36
CA GLY A 64 -8.09 2.91 -37.57
C GLY A 64 -6.80 2.46 -36.88
N PHE A 65 -6.17 3.33 -36.08
CA PHE A 65 -4.96 3.01 -35.33
C PHE A 65 -5.28 2.11 -34.13
N GLY A 66 -4.38 1.16 -33.83
CA GLY A 66 -4.53 0.25 -32.70
C GLY A 66 -3.21 -0.03 -31.99
N VAL A 67 -3.23 -0.01 -30.65
CA VAL A 67 -2.10 -0.43 -29.81
C VAL A 67 -2.45 -1.74 -29.12
N SER A 68 -1.67 -2.77 -29.40
CA SER A 68 -1.77 -4.07 -28.72
C SER A 68 -0.99 -4.01 -27.41
N ILE A 69 -1.66 -4.30 -26.30
CA ILE A 69 -0.99 -4.46 -25.00
C ILE A 69 -0.45 -5.90 -24.94
N GLU A 70 0.87 -6.03 -24.96
CA GLU A 70 1.59 -7.30 -24.85
C GLU A 70 2.10 -7.59 -23.42
N ALA A 71 2.56 -8.82 -23.21
CA ALA A 71 3.32 -9.17 -22.00
C ALA A 71 4.50 -8.20 -21.82
N GLY A 72 4.73 -7.72 -20.60
CA GLY A 72 5.66 -6.62 -20.30
C GLY A 72 5.00 -5.23 -20.23
N CYS A 73 3.81 -5.03 -20.81
CA CYS A 73 3.09 -3.75 -20.72
C CYS A 73 1.71 -3.79 -20.05
N ASN A 74 1.33 -4.95 -19.53
CA ASN A 74 0.13 -5.14 -18.71
C ASN A 74 0.36 -4.95 -17.20
N GLY A 75 1.58 -4.60 -16.79
CA GLY A 75 1.96 -4.29 -15.41
C GLY A 75 2.16 -5.52 -14.51
N ILE A 76 2.02 -6.74 -15.02
CA ILE A 76 2.12 -7.96 -14.22
C ILE A 76 3.57 -8.20 -13.77
N GLU A 77 4.55 -7.98 -14.64
CA GLU A 77 5.96 -8.20 -14.33
C GLU A 77 6.44 -7.27 -13.20
N ALA A 78 6.00 -6.02 -13.22
CA ALA A 78 6.26 -5.06 -12.15
C ALA A 78 5.60 -5.48 -10.83
N CYS A 79 4.36 -5.98 -10.88
CA CYS A 79 3.69 -6.54 -9.71
C CYS A 79 4.43 -7.77 -9.16
N ILE A 80 4.94 -8.66 -10.03
CA ILE A 80 5.74 -9.83 -9.61
C ILE A 80 6.97 -9.38 -8.81
N VAL A 81 7.72 -8.40 -9.34
CA VAL A 81 8.91 -7.84 -8.65
C VAL A 81 8.55 -7.29 -7.28
N LEU A 82 7.49 -6.48 -7.20
CA LEU A 82 7.04 -5.89 -5.95
C LEU A 82 6.58 -6.97 -4.95
N PHE A 83 5.82 -7.95 -5.41
CA PHE A 83 5.28 -9.01 -4.57
C PHE A 83 6.40 -9.92 -4.04
N ALA A 84 7.39 -10.26 -4.87
CA ALA A 84 8.56 -10.99 -4.43
C ALA A 84 9.30 -10.22 -3.32
N ALA A 85 9.45 -8.89 -3.46
CA ALA A 85 10.08 -8.05 -2.45
C ALA A 85 9.29 -8.03 -1.13
N ILE A 86 7.95 -7.93 -1.19
CA ILE A 86 7.07 -7.95 -0.02
C ILE A 86 7.11 -9.31 0.70
N ILE A 87 7.10 -10.41 -0.05
CA ILE A 87 7.17 -11.78 0.49
C ILE A 87 8.51 -12.02 1.20
N ALA A 88 9.60 -11.60 0.57
CA ALA A 88 10.94 -11.76 1.12
C ALA A 88 11.16 -10.90 2.37
N PHE A 89 10.49 -9.76 2.48
CA PHE A 89 10.64 -8.84 3.59
C PHE A 89 9.99 -9.40 4.88
N PRO A 90 10.70 -9.37 6.03
CA PRO A 90 10.14 -9.82 7.30
C PRO A 90 9.11 -8.81 7.81
N ALA A 91 7.83 -9.08 7.58
CA ALA A 91 6.72 -8.25 8.03
C ALA A 91 5.54 -9.14 8.44
N THR A 92 4.66 -8.60 9.28
CA THR A 92 3.41 -9.28 9.65
C THR A 92 2.52 -9.52 8.42
N TRP A 93 1.72 -10.58 8.43
CA TRP A 93 0.83 -10.91 7.31
C TRP A 93 -0.17 -9.80 6.98
N ARG A 94 -0.65 -9.07 7.99
CA ARG A 94 -1.54 -7.91 7.78
C ARG A 94 -0.83 -6.81 6.99
N HIS A 95 0.41 -6.48 7.35
CA HIS A 95 1.19 -5.47 6.63
C HIS A 95 1.52 -5.90 5.21
N ARG A 96 1.81 -7.20 4.99
CA ARG A 96 2.02 -7.77 3.65
C ARG A 96 0.78 -7.67 2.77
N LEU A 97 -0.41 -8.01 3.28
CA LEU A 97 -1.67 -7.92 2.52
C LEU A 97 -1.97 -6.48 2.09
N ILE A 98 -1.74 -5.50 2.98
CA ILE A 98 -1.85 -4.08 2.64
C ILE A 98 -0.83 -3.72 1.55
N GLY A 99 0.40 -4.20 1.67
CA GLY A 99 1.44 -4.01 0.65
C GLY A 99 1.05 -4.58 -0.71
N PHE A 100 0.50 -5.79 -0.76
CA PHE A 100 0.04 -6.39 -2.02
C PHE A 100 -1.10 -5.58 -2.63
N ALA A 101 -2.13 -5.24 -1.85
CA ALA A 101 -3.29 -4.51 -2.36
C ALA A 101 -2.92 -3.09 -2.82
N ALA A 102 -2.27 -2.31 -1.95
CA ALA A 102 -1.88 -0.94 -2.26
C ALA A 102 -0.82 -0.89 -3.38
N GLY A 103 0.14 -1.82 -3.35
CA GLY A 103 1.17 -1.91 -4.36
C GLY A 103 0.63 -2.30 -5.73
N PHE A 104 -0.27 -3.28 -5.78
CA PHE A 104 -0.97 -3.64 -7.02
C PHE A 104 -1.76 -2.45 -7.57
N ALA A 105 -2.52 -1.76 -6.73
CA ALA A 105 -3.29 -0.60 -7.15
C ALA A 105 -2.39 0.53 -7.71
N ALA A 106 -1.27 0.83 -7.05
CA ALA A 106 -0.31 1.85 -7.50
C ALA A 106 0.29 1.51 -8.87
N VAL A 107 0.84 0.29 -9.01
CA VAL A 107 1.45 -0.18 -10.25
C VAL A 107 0.43 -0.19 -11.40
N GLN A 108 -0.80 -0.66 -11.14
CA GLN A 108 -1.83 -0.71 -12.18
C GLN A 108 -2.34 0.69 -12.57
N ALA A 109 -2.45 1.62 -11.61
CA ALA A 109 -2.81 3.00 -11.90
C ALA A 109 -1.77 3.65 -12.83
N LEU A 110 -0.49 3.52 -12.52
CA LEU A 110 0.57 4.05 -13.38
C LEU A 110 0.62 3.33 -14.73
N ASN A 111 0.35 2.03 -14.76
CA ASN A 111 0.29 1.27 -16.00
C ASN A 111 -0.88 1.69 -16.91
N VAL A 112 -2.03 2.06 -16.36
CA VAL A 112 -3.13 2.67 -17.14
C VAL A 112 -2.69 3.98 -17.77
N VAL A 113 -2.01 4.85 -17.01
CA VAL A 113 -1.46 6.11 -17.54
C VAL A 113 -0.47 5.83 -18.67
N ARG A 114 0.40 4.83 -18.50
CA ARG A 114 1.33 4.36 -19.53
C ARG A 114 0.61 3.98 -20.83
N VAL A 115 -0.36 3.08 -20.75
CA VAL A 115 -1.08 2.57 -21.93
C VAL A 115 -1.80 3.69 -22.66
N ILE A 116 -2.51 4.57 -21.94
CA ILE A 116 -3.21 5.71 -22.55
C ILE A 116 -2.22 6.67 -23.21
N SER A 117 -1.09 6.96 -22.55
CA SER A 117 -0.05 7.84 -23.11
C SER A 117 0.55 7.25 -24.38
N LEU A 118 0.86 5.95 -24.39
CA LEU A 118 1.36 5.25 -25.57
C LEU A 118 0.33 5.18 -26.70
N PHE A 119 -0.95 5.04 -26.37
CA PHE A 119 -2.03 5.08 -27.35
C PHE A 119 -2.06 6.40 -28.13
N TYR A 120 -1.86 7.54 -27.47
CA TYR A 120 -1.81 8.84 -28.16
C TYR A 120 -0.46 9.09 -28.84
N LEU A 121 0.66 8.73 -28.21
CA LEU A 121 1.98 8.87 -28.83
C LEU A 121 2.09 8.07 -30.13
N GLY A 122 1.56 6.84 -30.15
CA GLY A 122 1.56 5.99 -31.34
C GLY A 122 0.75 6.55 -32.51
N GLN A 123 -0.30 7.32 -32.23
CA GLN A 123 -1.06 8.02 -33.27
C GLN A 123 -0.32 9.21 -33.87
N TRP A 124 0.58 9.83 -33.08
CA TRP A 124 1.30 11.03 -33.49
C TRP A 124 2.66 10.72 -34.14
N SER A 125 3.44 9.81 -33.55
CA SER A 125 4.77 9.43 -34.06
C SER A 125 5.22 8.09 -33.50
N THR A 126 5.53 7.14 -34.40
CA THR A 126 6.11 5.84 -34.03
C THR A 126 7.44 6.00 -33.29
N SER A 127 8.30 6.95 -33.70
CA SER A 127 9.58 7.16 -33.02
C SER A 127 9.42 7.64 -31.57
N ALA A 128 8.43 8.51 -31.31
CA ALA A 128 8.12 8.95 -29.95
C ALA A 128 7.52 7.81 -29.13
N PHE A 129 6.68 6.98 -29.73
CA PHE A 129 6.15 5.77 -29.13
C PHE A 129 7.27 4.81 -28.73
N ASP A 130 8.20 4.49 -29.62
CA ASP A 130 9.28 3.53 -29.36
C ASP A 130 10.18 4.01 -28.21
N PHE A 131 10.59 5.28 -28.24
CA PHE A 131 11.37 5.88 -27.16
C PHE A 131 10.62 5.82 -25.81
N ALA A 132 9.34 6.20 -25.82
CA ALA A 132 8.55 6.22 -24.61
C ALA A 132 8.30 4.80 -24.06
N HIS A 133 8.02 3.86 -24.96
CA HIS A 133 7.70 2.46 -24.65
C HIS A 133 8.92 1.71 -24.08
N GLU A 134 10.08 1.86 -24.72
CA GLU A 134 11.29 1.10 -24.38
C GLU A 134 12.07 1.71 -23.21
N PHE A 135 12.13 3.04 -23.11
CA PHE A 135 12.98 3.72 -22.13
C PHE A 135 12.20 4.47 -21.06
N LEU A 136 11.38 5.44 -21.45
CA LEU A 136 10.74 6.36 -20.49
C LEU A 136 9.84 5.61 -19.52
N TRP A 137 8.87 4.86 -20.05
CA TRP A 137 7.91 4.14 -19.23
C TRP A 137 8.55 2.99 -18.46
N GLN A 138 9.57 2.35 -19.03
CA GLN A 138 10.31 1.30 -18.34
C GLN A 138 11.01 1.85 -17.09
N ALA A 139 11.66 3.02 -17.21
CA ALA A 139 12.28 3.70 -16.08
C ALA A 139 11.24 4.16 -15.03
N LEU A 140 10.11 4.72 -15.47
CA LEU A 140 9.05 5.20 -14.58
C LEU A 140 8.38 4.08 -13.79
N ILE A 141 8.08 2.94 -14.42
CA ILE A 141 7.48 1.78 -13.73
C ILE A 141 8.49 1.18 -12.73
N MET A 142 9.77 1.11 -13.08
CA MET A 142 10.80 0.65 -12.15
C MET A 142 10.93 1.57 -10.93
N LEU A 143 10.89 2.90 -11.17
CA LEU A 143 10.89 3.90 -10.11
C LEU A 143 9.65 3.77 -9.23
N ASP A 144 8.47 3.57 -9.80
CA ASP A 144 7.22 3.38 -9.06
C ASP A 144 7.28 2.18 -8.12
N VAL A 145 7.71 1.01 -8.62
CA VAL A 145 7.90 -0.18 -7.79
C VAL A 145 8.83 0.09 -6.61
N LEU A 146 9.95 0.79 -6.85
CA LEU A 146 10.88 1.18 -5.81
C LEU A 146 10.25 2.12 -4.78
N VAL A 147 9.56 3.17 -5.24
CA VAL A 147 8.91 4.17 -4.38
C VAL A 147 7.83 3.51 -3.53
N VAL A 148 6.94 2.73 -4.14
CA VAL A 148 5.87 1.98 -3.45
C VAL A 148 6.46 1.06 -2.40
N TRP A 149 7.52 0.31 -2.75
CA TRP A 149 8.20 -0.56 -1.80
C TRP A 149 8.81 0.21 -0.62
N LEU A 150 9.51 1.32 -0.88
CA LEU A 150 10.10 2.16 0.18
C LEU A 150 9.05 2.78 1.10
N LEU A 151 7.94 3.28 0.53
CA LEU A 151 6.83 3.83 1.30
C LEU A 151 6.17 2.77 2.18
N TRP A 152 6.00 1.55 1.66
CA TRP A 152 5.47 0.41 2.40
C TRP A 152 6.38 -0.05 3.53
N VAL A 153 7.70 -0.16 3.29
CA VAL A 153 8.69 -0.48 4.35
C VAL A 153 8.67 0.59 5.44
N ARG A 154 8.65 1.87 5.06
CA ARG A 154 8.59 3.00 6.00
C ARG A 154 7.29 3.01 6.81
N ALA A 155 6.17 2.62 6.23
CA ALA A 155 4.90 2.49 6.95
C ALA A 155 4.93 1.36 7.98
N GLY A 156 5.59 0.24 7.66
CA GLY A 156 5.79 -0.87 8.60
C GLY A 156 6.65 -0.47 9.80
N ALA A 157 7.80 0.17 9.56
CA ALA A 157 8.71 0.61 10.62
C ALA A 157 8.05 1.61 11.60
N ARG A 158 7.18 2.51 11.09
CA ARG A 158 6.42 3.45 11.94
C ARG A 158 5.36 2.76 12.79
N SER A 159 4.82 1.63 12.33
CA SER A 159 3.80 0.88 13.06
C SER A 159 4.38 0.11 14.23
N GLU A 160 5.63 -0.36 14.11
CA GLU A 160 6.37 -1.01 15.22
C GLU A 160 6.88 0.01 16.25
N ALA A 161 7.18 1.24 15.82
CA ALA A 161 7.69 2.30 16.69
C ALA A 161 6.62 2.98 17.55
N ARG A 162 5.32 2.67 17.39
CA ARG A 162 4.26 3.18 18.28
C ARG A 162 4.21 2.30 19.53
N PRO A 163 4.77 2.73 20.67
CA PRO A 163 4.69 1.96 21.89
C PRO A 163 3.24 1.97 22.39
N GLU A 164 2.90 0.96 23.19
CA GLU A 164 1.71 0.96 24.03
C GLU A 164 1.54 2.30 24.77
N GLY A 165 0.31 2.60 25.17
CA GLY A 165 -0.07 3.84 25.84
C GLY A 165 0.82 4.21 27.03
N PRO A 166 0.69 5.45 27.54
CA PRO A 166 1.60 5.99 28.55
C PRO A 166 1.80 5.00 29.69
N PRO A 167 3.04 4.84 30.19
CA PRO A 167 3.34 3.88 31.24
C PRO A 167 2.36 4.11 32.37
N ASP A 168 1.79 3.01 32.89
CA ASP A 168 1.05 3.04 34.15
C ASP A 168 1.80 3.98 35.09
N GLY A 169 1.12 5.05 35.50
CA GLY A 169 1.67 5.99 36.46
C GLY A 169 2.22 5.20 37.66
N PRO A 170 3.24 5.74 38.35
CA PRO A 170 3.92 5.01 39.44
C PRO A 170 2.89 4.35 40.35
N PRO A 171 3.10 3.08 40.77
CA PRO A 171 2.11 2.31 41.51
C PRO A 171 1.58 3.17 42.65
N ALA A 172 0.25 3.27 42.74
CA ALA A 172 -0.41 4.08 43.74
C ALA A 172 0.23 3.79 45.12
N PRO A 173 0.68 4.82 45.85
CA PRO A 173 1.35 4.62 47.12
C PRO A 173 0.45 3.77 48.04
N PRO A 174 1.03 2.83 48.82
CA PRO A 174 0.25 1.94 49.67
C PRO A 174 -0.70 2.77 50.52
N ALA A 175 -1.98 2.41 50.48
CA ALA A 175 -3.03 3.08 51.24
C ALA A 175 -2.58 3.15 52.71
N ARG A 176 -2.37 4.36 53.22
CA ARG A 176 -2.03 4.57 54.62
C ARG A 176 -3.14 3.94 55.48
N PRO A 177 -2.80 3.22 56.56
CA PRO A 177 -3.81 2.74 57.49
C PRO A 177 -4.65 3.92 57.97
N VAL A 178 -5.95 3.88 57.70
CA VAL A 178 -6.90 4.87 58.19
C VAL A 178 -6.88 4.76 59.72
N ALA A 179 -6.38 5.81 60.39
CA ALA A 179 -6.41 5.89 61.84
C ALA A 179 -7.86 5.84 62.34
N PRO A 180 -8.15 5.19 63.48
CA PRO A 180 -9.50 5.14 64.04
C PRO A 180 -10.00 6.56 64.33
N ARG A 181 -11.18 6.91 63.82
CA ARG A 181 -11.86 8.15 64.16
C ARG A 181 -12.17 8.14 65.65
N THR A 182 -11.62 9.10 66.40
CA THR A 182 -11.98 9.36 67.79
C THR A 182 -13.39 9.97 67.82
N PRO A 183 -14.29 9.56 68.74
CA PRO A 183 -15.61 10.16 68.83
C PRO A 183 -15.51 11.57 69.42
N SER A 184 -16.03 12.54 68.69
CA SER A 184 -16.20 13.91 69.16
C SER A 184 -17.32 13.99 70.20
N GLY A 185 -17.04 14.56 71.37
CA GLY A 185 -18.04 15.29 72.16
C GLY A 185 -18.41 14.70 73.52
N GLN A 186 -17.64 15.05 74.55
CA GLN A 186 -18.23 15.39 75.85
C GLN A 186 -17.90 16.86 76.13
N GLY A 187 -18.96 17.66 76.26
CA GLY A 187 -18.90 19.10 76.43
C GLY A 187 -18.31 19.50 77.77
N LEU A 188 -17.40 20.47 77.74
CA LEU A 188 -16.97 21.22 78.92
C LEU A 188 -17.89 22.43 79.07
N VAL A 189 -18.70 22.42 80.13
CA VAL A 189 -19.49 23.58 80.57
C VAL A 189 -18.61 24.46 81.44
N SER A 190 -18.42 25.71 81.03
CA SER A 190 -17.77 26.76 81.80
C SER A 190 -18.81 27.52 82.61
N THR A 191 -18.63 27.61 83.93
CA THR A 191 -19.27 28.66 84.74
C THR A 191 -18.27 29.17 85.79
N SER A 192 -17.78 30.37 85.49
CA SER A 192 -17.57 31.55 86.35
C SER A 192 -17.11 31.41 87.81
N ALA A 193 -16.06 32.17 88.12
CA ALA A 193 -15.69 32.70 89.44
C ALA A 193 -16.92 33.32 90.16
N ASP A 194 -17.00 33.44 91.49
CA ASP A 194 -16.02 34.01 92.42
C ASP A 194 -16.55 33.89 93.88
N LEU A 195 -15.68 34.17 94.86
CA LEU A 195 -15.95 34.62 96.25
C LEU A 195 -16.65 33.71 97.28
N SER A 196 -15.92 33.26 98.32
CA SER A 196 -15.84 33.96 99.63
C SER A 196 -15.16 33.12 100.73
N LEU A 197 -14.38 33.81 101.57
CA LEU A 197 -13.82 33.32 102.84
C LEU A 197 -14.94 32.93 103.83
N ARG A 198 -14.80 31.76 104.47
CA ARG A 198 -14.50 31.55 105.91
C ARG A 198 -14.73 30.09 106.30
#